data_AF-A0A0Q9HSM4-F1
#
_entry.id   AF-A0A0Q9HSM4-F1
#
_cell.length_a   1.000
_cell.length_b   1.000
_cell.length_c   1.000
_cell.angle_alpha   90.00
_cell.angle_beta   90.00
_cell.angle_gamma   90.00
#
_symmetry.space_group_name_H-M   'P 1'
#
loop_
_entity.id
_entity.type
_entity.pdbx_description
1 polymer ?
#
loop_
_entity_poly.entity_id
_entity_poly.type
_entity_poly.pdbx_seq_one_letter_code
_entity_poly.pdbx_strand_id
1 'polypeptide(L)' 'MAHQDQIQQPLEAKAVEGLIEELERQAAERPLKLKVRRDGDRVIVEGEIDVDALAMVVIGSMA' A
#
# COMPACT_ATOMS: atom_id res chain seq x y z
N MET A 1 21.45 7.19 20.75
CA MET A 1 21.04 6.48 19.52
C MET A 1 19.55 6.10 19.59
N ALA A 2 18.65 7.05 19.92
CA ALA A 2 17.23 6.75 20.21
C ALA A 2 16.24 7.59 19.38
N HIS A 3 16.72 8.27 18.34
CA HIS A 3 15.90 9.18 17.51
C HIS A 3 15.67 8.67 16.09
N GLN A 4 16.44 7.66 15.63
CA GLN A 4 16.25 7.06 14.29
C GLN A 4 15.10 6.04 14.28
N ASP A 5 14.94 5.23 15.33
CA ASP A 5 13.90 4.19 15.38
C ASP A 5 12.46 4.74 15.42
N GLN A 6 12.24 5.92 16.02
CA GLN A 6 10.90 6.53 16.13
C GLN A 6 10.44 7.23 14.83
N ILE A 7 11.36 7.57 13.91
CA ILE A 7 11.02 8.18 12.61
C ILE A 7 10.83 7.10 11.54
N GLN A 8 11.50 5.96 11.70
CA GLN A 8 11.37 4.82 10.78
C GLN A 8 9.95 4.22 10.79
N GLN A 9 9.36 4.05 11.97
CA GLN A 9 7.99 3.53 12.12
C GLN A 9 6.91 4.38 11.42
N PRO A 10 6.90 5.72 11.52
CA PRO A 10 5.92 6.53 10.80
C PRO A 10 6.14 6.54 9.29
N LEU A 11 7.37 6.35 8.80
CA LEU A 11 7.61 6.24 7.35
C LEU A 11 7.08 4.91 6.81
N GLU A 12 7.38 3.81 7.50
CA GLU A 12 6.89 2.47 7.17
C GLU A 12 5.36 2.42 7.23
N ALA A 13 4.75 2.99 8.27
CA ALA A 13 3.30 3.06 8.40
C ALA A 13 2.64 3.83 7.25
N LYS A 14 3.22 4.97 6.84
CA LYS A 14 2.74 5.75 5.70
C LYS A 14 2.89 5.01 4.38
N ALA A 15 4.00 4.30 4.19
CA ALA A 15 4.23 3.48 2.99
C ALA A 15 3.20 2.34 2.89
N VAL A 16 2.91 1.68 4.02
CA VAL A 16 1.89 0.63 4.09
C VAL A 16 0.50 1.21 3.81
N GLU A 17 0.14 2.34 4.42
CA GLU A 17 -1.15 3.00 4.19
C GLU A 17 -1.34 3.36 2.71
N GLY A 18 -0.34 4.02 2.10
CA GLY A 18 -0.39 4.36 0.68
C GLY A 18 -0.51 3.14 -0.23
N LEU A 19 0.19 2.03 0.09
CA LEU A 19 0.08 0.78 -0.68
C LEU A 19 -1.34 0.21 -0.63
N ILE A 20 -1.99 0.25 0.54
CA ILE A 20 -3.36 -0.21 0.71
C ILE A 20 -4.35 0.69 -0.05
N GLU A 21 -4.19 2.00 0.04
CA GLU A 21 -5.02 2.97 -0.69
C GLU A 21 -4.92 2.77 -2.21
N GLU A 22 -3.73 2.52 -2.73
CA GLU A 22 -3.52 2.29 -4.16
C GLU A 22 -4.14 0.96 -4.63
N LEU A 23 -4.02 -0.11 -3.83
CA LEU A 23 -4.73 -1.37 -4.11
C LEU A 23 -6.25 -1.18 -4.14
N GLU A 24 -6.79 -0.43 -3.17
CA GLU A 24 -8.21 -0.11 -3.09
C GLU A 24 -8.67 0.76 -4.27
N ARG A 25 -7.85 1.73 -4.70
CA ARG A 25 -8.09 2.55 -5.90
C ARG A 25 -8.15 1.70 -7.16
N GLN A 26 -7.17 0.82 -7.38
CA GLN A 26 -7.14 -0.08 -8.54
C GLN A 26 -8.36 -1.01 -8.55
N ALA A 27 -8.77 -1.52 -7.38
CA ALA A 27 -9.95 -2.36 -7.25
C ALA A 27 -11.25 -1.58 -7.57
N ALA A 28 -11.34 -0.32 -7.15
CA ALA A 28 -12.46 0.55 -7.47
C ALA A 28 -12.55 0.88 -8.97
N GLU A 29 -11.41 1.02 -9.66
CA GLU A 29 -11.35 1.29 -11.10
C GLU A 29 -11.65 0.05 -11.95
N ARG A 30 -11.26 -1.14 -11.47
CA ARG A 30 -11.40 -2.42 -12.21
C ARG A 30 -12.05 -3.51 -11.34
N PRO A 31 -13.28 -3.32 -10.83
CA PRO A 31 -13.89 -4.21 -9.82
C PRO A 31 -14.19 -5.63 -10.30
N LEU A 32 -14.22 -5.86 -11.62
CA LEU A 32 -14.36 -7.19 -12.22
C LEU A 32 -13.03 -7.95 -12.31
N LYS A 33 -11.89 -7.26 -12.23
CA LYS A 33 -10.55 -7.81 -12.43
C LYS A 33 -9.70 -7.84 -11.16
N LEU A 34 -10.08 -7.07 -10.14
CA LEU A 34 -9.36 -6.97 -8.89
C LEU A 34 -10.34 -6.84 -7.73
N LYS A 35 -10.15 -7.68 -6.71
CA LYS A 35 -10.84 -7.59 -5.42
C LYS A 35 -9.81 -7.43 -4.32
N VAL A 36 -10.09 -6.50 -3.42
CA VAL A 36 -9.25 -6.21 -2.27
C VAL A 36 -10.13 -6.26 -1.02
N ARG A 37 -9.68 -7.01 -0.01
CA ARG A 37 -10.38 -7.14 1.29
C ARG A 37 -9.39 -7.01 2.43
N ARG A 38 -9.75 -6.23 3.45
CA ARG A 38 -9.02 -6.18 4.72
C ARG A 38 -9.44 -7.34 5.62
N ASP A 39 -8.47 -7.97 6.27
CA ASP A 39 -8.64 -9.06 7.23
C ASP A 39 -7.69 -8.83 8.41
N GLY A 40 -8.12 -7.99 9.36
CA GLY A 40 -7.28 -7.54 10.47
C GLY A 40 -6.10 -6.68 9.97
N ASP A 41 -4.89 -7.13 10.27
CA ASP A 41 -3.61 -6.53 9.85
C ASP A 41 -3.18 -6.94 8.44
N ARG A 42 -3.98 -7.76 7.75
CA ARG A 42 -3.69 -8.27 6.41
C ARG A 42 -4.61 -7.69 5.36
N VAL A 43 -4.09 -7.61 4.14
CA VAL A 43 -4.87 -7.33 2.93
C VAL A 43 -4.82 -8.55 2.02
N ILE A 44 -5.99 -9.03 1.63
CA ILE A 44 -6.15 -10.12 0.66
C ILE A 44 -6.46 -9.49 -0.68
N VAL A 45 -5.66 -9.86 -1.69
CA VAL A 45 -5.75 -9.34 -3.06
C VAL A 45 -5.96 -10.50 -4.02
N GLU A 46 -7.04 -10.43 -4.79
CA GLU A 46 -7.39 -11.43 -5.80
C GLU A 46 -7.60 -10.74 -7.15
N GLY A 47 -6.69 -10.96 -8.09
CA GLY A 47 -6.81 -10.44 -9.45
C GLY A 47 -5.56 -9.81 -10.02
N GLU A 48 -5.74 -8.94 -11.02
CA GLU A 48 -4.67 -8.22 -11.71
C GLU A 48 -4.34 -6.91 -10.99
N ILE A 49 -3.05 -6.67 -10.78
CA ILE A 49 -2.52 -5.46 -10.14
C ILE A 49 -1.63 -4.72 -11.13
N ASP A 50 -1.72 -3.38 -11.16
CA ASP A 50 -0.73 -2.52 -11.78
C ASP A 50 0.44 -2.31 -10.80
N VAL A 51 1.53 -3.03 -11.07
CA VAL A 51 2.73 -3.03 -10.22
C VAL A 51 3.52 -1.72 -10.34
N ASP A 52 3.47 -1.06 -11.50
CA ASP A 52 4.20 0.19 -11.71
C ASP A 52 3.58 1.31 -10.86
N ALA A 53 2.24 1.35 -10.79
CA ALA A 53 1.53 2.28 -9.91
C ALA A 53 1.83 2.03 -8.42
N LEU A 54 1.90 0.77 -7.99
CA LEU A 54 2.31 0.44 -6.61
C LEU A 54 3.75 0.85 -6.32
N ALA A 55 4.67 0.65 -7.27
CA ALA A 55 6.06 1.03 -7.11
C ALA A 55 6.21 2.56 -6.94
N MET A 56 5.39 3.36 -7.63
CA MET A 56 5.39 4.82 -7.45
C MET A 56 5.02 5.24 -6.02
N VAL A 57 4.09 4.54 -5.37
CA VAL A 57 3.72 4.81 -3.98
C VAL A 57 4.89 4.56 -3.03
N VAL A 58 5.59 3.43 -3.20
CA VAL A 58 6.77 3.10 -2.38
C VAL A 58 7.86 4.16 -2.57
N ILE A 59 8.18 4.51 -3.82
CA ILE A 59 9.20 5.53 -4.13
C ILE A 59 8.81 6.88 -3.52
N GLY A 60 7.55 7.29 -3.64
CA GLY A 60 7.04 8.54 -3.06
C GLY A 60 7.10 8.58 -1.54
N SER A 61 6.97 7.42 -0.87
CA SER A 61 7.08 7.31 0.59
C SER A 61 8.51 7.44 1.12
N MET A 62 9.54 7.32 0.25
CA MET A 62 10.96 7.40 0.63
C MET A 62 11.60 8.76 0.35
N ALA A 63 10.87 9.67 -0.32
CA ALA A 63 11.30 11.02 -0.68
C ALA A 63 11.04 12.03 0.46
#